data_AF-S4Y2B4-F1
#
_entry.id   AF-S4Y2B4-F1
#
_cell.length_a   1.000
_cell.length_b   1.000
_cell.length_c   1.000
_cell.angle_alpha   90.00
_cell.angle_beta   90.00
_cell.angle_gamma   90.00
#
_symmetry.space_group_name_H-M   'P 1'
#
loop_
_entity.id
_entity.type
_entity.pdbx_description
1 polymer ?
#
loop_
_entity_poly.entity_id
_entity_poly.type
_entity_poly.pdbx_seq_one_letter_code
_entity_poly.pdbx_strand_id
1 'polypeptide(L)'
;MGSLLSLGLVGCIAADEAAMDMGAMSDALSAVKIQAEDQSWAISSGDRIEDNADNVKLRANQSGDTFKFSTSVAAGKYEIVLRYAKRNVYGKYELLANGSSVKSFDAYTSSTGDSWTTAKLAEKSLSGNVEFTFKVTGRNSSASGYDLKIDYIELVPVDGGGSDGGGSGGSTTTGDGGVVSATIVVRKGETFDGGGKRFIADKDKLGDGSQKEGQKPVFKLEDGAKLKNVVLGAPAADGIHTYGNVTLENIVWEDIGEDALTVKESGTVVINGGSAKNGEDKVFQINAASTFRVSNFKAENAGKFIRQNGGTTFKVDVVIDRCDISKMKESIFRTDSSSSSVTMTNTRYSDIGKELFMGVSSSKISTSNNTEY
;
A
#
# COMPACT_ATOMS: atom_id res chain seq x y z
N MET A 1 58.26 19.93 -35.46
CA MET A 1 57.61 19.21 -36.57
C MET A 1 56.47 18.45 -35.95
N GLY A 2 55.18 18.73 -36.16
CA GLY A 2 54.52 19.28 -37.33
C GLY A 2 53.44 18.28 -37.77
N SER A 3 52.17 18.65 -37.56
CA SER A 3 50.90 18.14 -38.15
C SER A 3 50.47 16.70 -37.84
N LEU A 4 49.32 16.43 -37.18
CA LEU A 4 47.88 16.61 -37.55
C LEU A 4 47.37 15.76 -38.72
N LEU A 5 46.39 14.90 -38.40
CA LEU A 5 45.14 14.54 -39.12
C LEU A 5 44.45 13.44 -38.28
N SER A 6 43.41 13.68 -37.46
CA SER A 6 42.03 14.15 -37.70
C SER A 6 41.20 13.24 -38.62
N LEU A 7 40.28 12.49 -37.99
CA LEU A 7 38.94 12.06 -38.39
C LEU A 7 38.35 11.44 -37.11
N GLY A 8 37.33 11.96 -36.42
CA GLY A 8 36.17 12.70 -36.89
C GLY A 8 34.98 11.75 -37.00
N LEU A 9 34.33 11.41 -35.87
CA LEU A 9 32.88 11.23 -35.89
C LEU A 9 32.28 11.67 -34.55
N VAL A 10 31.38 12.64 -34.71
CA VAL A 10 30.58 13.31 -33.69
C VAL A 10 29.28 12.54 -33.53
N GLY A 11 28.87 12.35 -32.28
CA GLY A 11 27.56 11.81 -31.88
C GLY A 11 27.30 12.18 -30.43
N CYS A 12 26.83 13.40 -30.24
CA CYS A 12 26.50 14.08 -28.98
C CYS A 12 25.04 13.81 -28.54
N ILE A 13 24.74 14.22 -27.28
CA ILE A 13 23.42 14.33 -26.60
C ILE A 13 23.01 13.04 -25.86
N ALA A 14 22.66 12.98 -24.58
CA ALA A 14 22.40 13.92 -23.47
C ALA A 14 22.81 13.16 -22.17
N ALA A 15 23.38 13.78 -21.14
CA ALA A 15 22.72 14.48 -20.03
C ALA A 15 21.56 13.71 -19.37
N ASP A 16 21.51 13.84 -18.05
CA ASP A 16 20.48 13.39 -17.09
C ASP A 16 20.51 11.92 -16.67
N GLU A 17 20.33 11.56 -15.40
CA GLU A 17 20.14 12.32 -14.16
C GLU A 17 20.48 11.34 -13.03
N ALA A 18 20.62 11.90 -11.83
CA ALA A 18 20.86 11.22 -10.58
C ALA A 18 20.14 9.86 -10.45
N ALA A 19 20.83 8.92 -9.81
CA ALA A 19 20.22 7.75 -9.22
C ALA A 19 19.06 8.18 -8.31
N MET A 20 17.85 8.15 -8.85
CA MET A 20 16.62 8.23 -8.06
C MET A 20 16.47 6.91 -7.33
N ASP A 21 16.83 6.97 -6.05
CA ASP A 21 16.32 6.16 -4.95
C ASP A 21 14.82 5.87 -5.14
N MET A 22 14.49 4.68 -5.64
CA MET A 22 13.13 4.12 -5.60
C MET A 22 12.96 3.29 -4.33
N GLY A 23 13.15 3.92 -3.18
CA GLY A 23 12.61 3.50 -1.91
C GLY A 23 11.25 4.14 -1.67
N ALA A 24 10.17 3.45 -2.03
CA ALA A 24 8.84 3.62 -1.42
C ALA A 24 7.89 2.55 -1.98
N MET A 25 7.93 1.35 -1.40
CA MET A 25 6.87 0.38 -1.58
C MET A 25 5.63 0.83 -0.80
N SER A 26 4.44 0.64 -1.39
CA SER A 26 3.16 0.84 -0.71
C SER A 26 2.99 -0.19 0.40
N ASP A 27 3.30 0.23 1.62
CA ASP A 27 2.68 -0.26 2.85
C ASP A 27 1.14 -0.19 2.71
N ALA A 28 0.41 -1.23 3.12
CA ALA A 28 -1.01 -1.04 3.41
C ALA A 28 -1.07 0.00 4.55
N LEU A 29 -1.58 1.18 4.22
CA LEU A 29 -1.59 2.32 5.13
C LEU A 29 -2.48 1.96 6.32
N SER A 30 -1.94 1.99 7.53
CA SER A 30 -2.75 2.06 8.74
C SER A 30 -3.18 3.50 8.97
N ALA A 31 -4.20 3.73 9.79
CA ALA A 31 -4.52 5.07 10.25
C ALA A 31 -3.27 5.68 10.92
N VAL A 32 -2.77 6.78 10.37
CA VAL A 32 -1.58 7.45 10.88
C VAL A 32 -2.04 8.60 11.75
N LYS A 33 -1.79 8.48 13.06
CA LYS A 33 -2.04 9.55 14.01
C LYS A 33 -0.79 10.42 14.14
N ILE A 34 -0.94 11.69 13.81
CA ILE A 34 0.10 12.72 13.87
C ILE A 34 -0.20 13.59 15.08
N GLN A 35 0.54 13.37 16.16
CA GLN A 35 0.47 14.13 17.39
C GLN A 35 1.02 15.54 17.15
N ALA A 36 0.26 16.57 17.50
CA ALA A 36 0.64 17.96 17.22
C ALA A 36 1.89 18.39 18.02
N GLU A 37 2.01 17.87 19.24
CA GLU A 37 3.11 18.12 20.18
C GLU A 37 4.45 17.52 19.73
N ASP A 38 4.41 16.50 18.88
CA ASP A 38 5.61 15.87 18.32
C ASP A 38 6.16 16.62 17.08
N GLN A 39 5.48 17.69 16.62
CA GLN A 39 5.85 18.37 15.37
C GLN A 39 6.70 19.62 15.60
N SER A 40 7.59 19.87 14.64
CA SER A 40 8.29 21.16 14.53
C SER A 40 7.46 22.18 13.76
N TRP A 41 7.06 23.25 14.43
CA TRP A 41 6.15 24.26 13.88
C TRP A 41 6.90 25.46 13.29
N ALA A 42 6.55 25.83 12.05
CA ALA A 42 6.83 27.13 11.47
C ALA A 42 5.62 28.05 11.66
N ILE A 43 5.87 29.28 12.11
CA ILE A 43 4.82 30.25 12.46
C ILE A 43 5.06 31.60 11.80
N SER A 44 3.99 32.34 11.55
CA SER A 44 4.06 33.74 11.12
C SER A 44 4.63 34.66 12.21
N SER A 45 5.04 35.86 11.80
CA SER A 45 5.63 36.84 12.71
C SER A 45 4.62 37.30 13.77
N GLY A 46 5.04 37.38 15.03
CA GLY A 46 4.22 37.83 16.15
C GLY A 46 3.35 36.74 16.77
N ASP A 47 3.43 35.51 16.27
CA ASP A 47 2.71 34.35 16.81
C ASP A 47 3.58 33.53 17.77
N ARG A 48 2.95 32.60 18.48
CA ARG A 48 3.67 31.60 19.30
C ARG A 48 2.98 30.26 19.33
N ILE A 49 3.76 29.25 19.72
CA ILE A 49 3.31 27.90 20.04
C ILE A 49 3.37 27.73 21.56
N GLU A 50 2.31 27.19 22.15
CA GLU A 50 2.27 26.73 23.55
C GLU A 50 1.89 25.24 23.53
N ASP A 51 2.87 24.36 23.73
CA ASP A 51 2.70 22.90 23.72
C ASP A 51 2.78 22.30 25.13
N ASN A 52 2.22 21.11 25.28
CA ASN A 52 2.39 20.21 26.42
C ASN A 52 2.35 18.77 25.91
N ALA A 53 2.44 17.80 26.82
CA ALA A 53 2.49 16.37 26.48
C ALA A 53 1.26 15.84 25.70
N ASP A 54 0.15 16.57 25.66
CA ASP A 54 -1.12 16.09 25.10
C ASP A 54 -1.68 16.97 23.97
N ASN A 55 -1.15 18.18 23.74
CA ASN A 55 -1.71 19.12 22.76
C ASN A 55 -0.83 20.35 22.51
N VAL A 56 -1.12 21.02 21.40
CA VAL A 56 -0.53 22.29 21.02
C VAL A 56 -1.60 23.37 20.92
N LYS A 57 -1.29 24.54 21.49
CA LYS A 57 -2.07 25.76 21.32
C LYS A 57 -1.33 26.75 20.43
N LEU A 58 -1.95 27.06 19.31
CA LEU A 58 -1.54 28.04 18.32
C LEU A 58 -2.07 29.41 18.77
N ARG A 59 -1.17 30.34 19.03
CA ARG A 59 -1.50 31.68 19.54
C ARG A 59 -1.33 32.69 18.41
N ALA A 60 -2.39 32.82 17.62
CA ALA A 60 -2.47 33.77 16.51
C ALA A 60 -2.88 35.16 16.97
N ASN A 61 -2.44 36.20 16.26
CA ASN A 61 -2.77 37.58 16.61
C ASN A 61 -3.64 38.29 15.55
N GLN A 62 -3.73 37.76 14.33
CA GLN A 62 -4.51 38.37 13.25
C GLN A 62 -5.01 37.34 12.22
N SER A 63 -5.85 37.79 11.29
CA SER A 63 -6.25 36.99 10.13
C SER A 63 -5.10 36.89 9.13
N GLY A 64 -4.94 35.73 8.51
CA GLY A 64 -3.85 35.46 7.57
C GLY A 64 -2.62 34.81 8.19
N ASP A 65 -2.52 34.78 9.52
CA ASP A 65 -1.47 34.04 10.22
C ASP A 65 -1.52 32.55 9.87
N THR A 66 -0.35 31.91 9.83
CA THR A 66 -0.19 30.51 9.47
C THR A 66 0.68 29.79 10.48
N PHE A 67 0.23 28.59 10.84
CA PHE A 67 0.98 27.62 11.62
C PHE A 67 1.14 26.37 10.78
N LYS A 68 2.38 25.93 10.60
CA LYS A 68 2.71 24.89 9.64
C LYS A 68 3.61 23.86 10.25
N PHE A 69 3.40 22.62 9.87
CA PHE A 69 4.40 21.58 10.01
C PHE A 69 4.37 20.71 8.77
N SER A 70 5.44 19.97 8.52
CA SER A 70 5.50 18.98 7.46
C SER A 70 5.79 17.61 8.04
N THR A 71 5.18 16.59 7.47
CA THR A 71 5.45 15.20 7.87
C THR A 71 5.41 14.28 6.66
N SER A 72 6.14 13.18 6.73
CA SER A 72 6.15 12.16 5.68
C SER A 72 4.86 11.35 5.75
N VAL A 73 4.13 11.31 4.65
CA VAL A 73 2.88 10.58 4.48
C VAL A 73 3.06 9.61 3.33
N ALA A 74 2.86 8.32 3.58
CA ALA A 74 2.92 7.33 2.52
C ALA A 74 1.79 7.57 1.50
N ALA A 75 2.03 7.21 0.24
CA ALA A 75 1.11 7.56 -0.84
C ALA A 75 -0.25 6.86 -0.68
N GLY A 76 -1.34 7.63 -0.66
CA GLY A 76 -2.68 7.09 -0.56
C GLY A 76 -3.76 8.16 -0.45
N LYS A 77 -5.01 7.73 -0.42
CA LYS A 77 -6.14 8.61 -0.11
C LYS A 77 -6.54 8.44 1.33
N TYR A 78 -6.67 9.57 2.00
CA TYR A 78 -6.94 9.62 3.41
C TYR A 78 -8.13 10.53 3.66
N GLU A 79 -9.04 10.09 4.53
CA GLU A 79 -9.93 10.97 5.26
C GLU A 79 -9.09 11.66 6.34
N ILE A 80 -8.96 12.98 6.21
CA ILE A 80 -8.25 13.79 7.19
C ILE A 80 -9.20 14.07 8.35
N VAL A 81 -8.86 13.56 9.53
CA VAL A 81 -9.59 13.75 10.78
C VAL A 81 -8.77 14.68 11.68
N LEU A 82 -9.42 15.69 12.27
CA LEU A 82 -8.77 16.65 13.16
C LEU A 82 -9.41 16.60 14.54
N ARG A 83 -8.56 16.49 15.57
CA ARG A 83 -8.93 16.67 16.97
C ARG A 83 -8.52 18.07 17.44
N TYR A 84 -9.51 18.89 17.78
CA TYR A 84 -9.28 20.28 18.22
C TYR A 84 -10.25 20.70 19.30
N ALA A 85 -9.85 21.69 20.09
CA ALA A 85 -10.70 22.28 21.11
C ALA A 85 -11.48 23.47 20.57
N LYS A 86 -12.69 23.65 21.09
CA LYS A 86 -13.50 24.84 20.91
C LYS A 86 -13.50 25.68 22.17
N ARG A 87 -13.38 27.01 22.04
CA ARG A 87 -13.42 27.97 23.16
C ARG A 87 -13.76 29.38 22.71
N ASN A 88 -14.14 30.25 23.64
CA ASN A 88 -14.50 31.64 23.36
C ASN A 88 -13.35 32.54 22.87
N VAL A 89 -12.10 32.07 22.92
CA VAL A 89 -10.92 32.79 22.41
C VAL A 89 -10.44 32.24 21.06
N TYR A 90 -11.04 31.16 20.56
CA TYR A 90 -10.57 30.48 19.35
C TYR A 90 -11.17 31.04 18.06
N GLY A 91 -10.33 31.07 17.02
CA GLY A 91 -10.61 31.68 15.73
C GLY A 91 -11.27 30.74 14.70
N LYS A 92 -11.38 31.27 13.48
CA LYS A 92 -11.78 30.53 12.28
C LYS A 92 -10.53 30.20 11.48
N TYR A 93 -10.45 28.96 11.02
CA TYR A 93 -9.28 28.43 10.36
C TYR A 93 -9.67 27.72 9.08
N GLU A 94 -8.73 27.71 8.14
CA GLU A 94 -8.70 26.79 7.01
C GLU A 94 -7.49 25.86 7.19
N LEU A 95 -7.74 24.55 7.17
CA LEU A 95 -6.68 23.58 7.03
C LEU A 95 -6.35 23.42 5.54
N LEU A 96 -5.07 23.54 5.21
CA LEU A 96 -4.53 23.23 3.89
C LEU A 96 -3.55 22.05 3.99
N ALA A 97 -3.51 21.23 2.94
CA ALA A 97 -2.50 20.21 2.74
C ALA A 97 -1.78 20.51 1.42
N ASN A 98 -0.46 20.69 1.44
CA ASN A 98 0.34 21.12 0.29
C ASN A 98 -0.24 22.37 -0.41
N GLY A 99 -0.66 23.35 0.38
CA GLY A 99 -1.29 24.59 -0.11
C GLY A 99 -2.71 24.44 -0.68
N SER A 100 -3.25 23.23 -0.78
CA SER A 100 -4.61 22.97 -1.24
C SER A 100 -5.59 22.93 -0.07
N SER A 101 -6.75 23.59 -0.21
CA SER A 101 -7.77 23.62 0.84
C SER A 101 -8.29 22.22 1.17
N VAL A 102 -8.26 21.86 2.46
CA VAL A 102 -8.91 20.67 3.02
C VAL A 102 -10.31 21.05 3.48
N LYS A 103 -10.40 21.97 4.45
CA LYS A 103 -11.67 22.47 4.99
C LYS A 103 -11.50 23.72 5.84
N SER A 104 -12.49 24.60 5.81
CA SER A 104 -12.66 25.67 6.78
C SER A 104 -13.50 25.23 7.98
N PHE A 105 -13.12 25.67 9.19
CA PHE A 105 -13.84 25.38 10.43
C PHE A 105 -13.79 26.56 11.42
N ASP A 106 -14.81 26.63 12.27
CA ASP A 106 -14.92 27.63 13.35
C ASP A 106 -14.73 26.95 14.71
N ALA A 107 -13.62 27.27 15.39
CA ALA A 107 -13.29 26.75 16.70
C ALA A 107 -13.94 27.55 17.84
N TYR A 108 -14.78 28.54 17.55
CA TYR A 108 -15.51 29.27 18.56
C TYR A 108 -16.61 28.44 19.25
N THR A 109 -16.72 28.62 20.56
CA THR A 109 -17.91 28.37 21.37
C THR A 109 -17.96 29.41 22.50
N SER A 110 -19.10 29.66 23.12
CA SER A 110 -19.20 30.66 24.21
C SER A 110 -18.52 30.23 25.53
N SER A 111 -18.09 28.97 25.64
CA SER A 111 -17.40 28.44 26.83
C SER A 111 -16.05 29.11 27.07
N THR A 112 -15.75 29.37 28.35
CA THR A 112 -14.43 29.82 28.83
C THR A 112 -13.46 28.66 29.08
N GLY A 113 -13.88 27.40 28.96
CA GLY A 113 -13.04 26.20 29.01
C GLY A 113 -12.97 25.49 27.66
N ASP A 114 -11.92 24.68 27.45
CA ASP A 114 -11.74 23.89 26.23
C ASP A 114 -12.82 22.80 26.11
N SER A 115 -13.56 22.82 25.01
CA SER A 115 -14.51 21.76 24.64
C SER A 115 -13.97 21.03 23.43
N TRP A 116 -13.45 19.83 23.65
CA TRP A 116 -12.77 19.10 22.60
C TRP A 116 -13.72 18.38 21.64
N THR A 117 -13.50 18.52 20.33
CA THR A 117 -14.23 17.82 19.27
C THR A 117 -13.29 17.11 18.30
N THR A 118 -13.79 16.06 17.63
CA THR A 118 -13.09 15.34 16.56
C THR A 118 -13.92 15.47 15.30
N ALA A 119 -13.34 15.99 14.23
CA ALA A 119 -14.06 16.26 12.99
C ALA A 119 -13.38 15.60 11.80
N LYS A 120 -14.17 14.86 11.02
CA LYS A 120 -13.84 14.45 9.66
C LYS A 120 -13.88 15.68 8.76
N LEU A 121 -12.73 16.03 8.18
CA LEU A 121 -12.61 17.25 7.40
C LEU A 121 -12.95 16.98 5.94
N ALA A 122 -12.04 16.32 5.22
CA ALA A 122 -12.22 15.93 3.83
C ALA A 122 -11.28 14.78 3.47
N GLU A 123 -11.61 14.09 2.37
CA GLU A 123 -10.72 13.10 1.77
C GLU A 123 -9.71 13.79 0.84
N LYS A 124 -8.44 13.41 0.93
CA LYS A 124 -7.35 13.91 0.08
C LYS A 124 -6.40 12.78 -0.30
N SER A 125 -5.96 12.79 -1.55
CA SER A 125 -4.80 11.99 -1.97
C SER A 125 -3.53 12.71 -1.51
N LEU A 126 -2.75 12.05 -0.67
CA LEU A 126 -1.53 12.56 -0.05
C LEU A 126 -0.38 11.61 -0.34
N SER A 127 0.83 12.13 -0.44
CA SER A 127 2.03 11.33 -0.67
C SER A 127 3.28 12.15 -0.40
N GLY A 128 4.35 11.49 0.07
CA GLY A 128 5.64 12.12 0.32
C GLY A 128 5.58 13.10 1.49
N ASN A 129 6.38 14.16 1.44
CA ASN A 129 6.38 15.18 2.48
C ASN A 129 5.17 16.12 2.31
N VAL A 130 4.24 16.08 3.26
CA VAL A 130 2.99 16.87 3.22
C VAL A 130 3.08 18.02 4.22
N GLU A 131 2.94 19.27 3.74
CA GLU A 131 2.79 20.45 4.58
C GLU A 131 1.32 20.62 5.01
N PHE A 132 1.05 20.49 6.30
CA PHE A 132 -0.23 20.89 6.88
C PHE A 132 -0.12 22.35 7.34
N THR A 133 -0.98 23.21 6.80
CA THR A 133 -1.06 24.63 7.18
C THR A 133 -2.40 24.91 7.83
N PHE A 134 -2.38 25.39 9.07
CA PHE A 134 -3.52 26.01 9.72
C PHE A 134 -3.46 27.51 9.46
N LYS A 135 -4.31 27.99 8.55
CA LYS A 135 -4.39 29.41 8.20
C LYS A 135 -5.57 30.06 8.90
N VAL A 136 -5.33 31.15 9.61
CA VAL A 136 -6.41 31.95 10.21
C VAL A 136 -7.19 32.64 9.10
N THR A 137 -8.49 32.35 9.01
CA THR A 137 -9.41 33.01 8.06
C THR A 137 -10.24 34.10 8.71
N GLY A 138 -10.17 34.21 10.03
CA GLY A 138 -10.81 35.26 10.82
C GLY A 138 -11.16 34.74 12.21
N ARG A 139 -12.22 35.31 12.80
CA ARG A 139 -12.80 34.81 14.05
C ARG A 139 -14.30 35.02 14.05
N ASN A 140 -15.01 34.28 14.91
CA ASN A 140 -16.38 34.62 15.23
C ASN A 140 -16.42 36.03 15.86
N SER A 141 -17.46 36.83 15.57
CA SER A 141 -17.58 38.19 16.13
C SER A 141 -17.59 38.21 17.66
N SER A 142 -18.06 37.12 18.28
CA SER A 142 -18.08 36.95 19.74
C SER A 142 -16.80 36.32 20.30
N ALA A 143 -15.87 35.85 19.47
CA ALA A 143 -14.61 35.31 19.94
C ALA A 143 -13.69 36.43 20.41
N SER A 144 -12.96 36.25 21.52
CA SER A 144 -12.02 37.25 22.05
C SER A 144 -10.63 37.20 21.41
N GLY A 145 -10.34 36.22 20.56
CA GLY A 145 -9.04 36.03 19.92
C GLY A 145 -9.11 35.19 18.65
N TYR A 146 -7.93 34.83 18.16
CA TYR A 146 -7.73 34.03 16.95
C TYR A 146 -7.11 32.67 17.24
N ASP A 147 -6.84 32.35 18.50
CA ASP A 147 -6.14 31.13 18.92
C ASP A 147 -6.77 29.83 18.36
N LEU A 148 -6.02 28.74 18.39
CA LEU A 148 -6.54 27.39 18.18
C LEU A 148 -5.81 26.43 19.11
N LYS A 149 -6.48 25.38 19.55
CA LYS A 149 -5.81 24.27 20.24
C LYS A 149 -6.14 22.95 19.55
N ILE A 150 -5.11 22.17 19.27
CA ILE A 150 -5.15 20.92 18.53
C ILE A 150 -4.43 19.83 19.33
N ASP A 151 -4.89 18.60 19.18
CA ASP A 151 -4.28 17.41 19.78
C ASP A 151 -3.61 16.60 18.66
N TYR A 152 -4.39 16.13 17.68
CA TYR A 152 -3.83 15.38 16.55
C TYR A 152 -4.54 15.65 15.22
N ILE A 153 -3.81 15.34 14.14
CA ILE A 153 -4.39 14.99 12.84
C ILE A 153 -4.30 13.46 12.72
N GLU A 154 -5.39 12.82 12.33
CA GLU A 154 -5.39 11.40 12.00
C GLU A 154 -5.70 11.26 10.50
N LEU A 155 -4.81 10.56 9.80
CA LEU A 155 -4.98 10.22 8.40
C LEU A 155 -5.56 8.82 8.34
N VAL A 156 -6.87 8.73 8.16
CA VAL A 156 -7.56 7.45 8.04
C VAL A 156 -7.57 7.05 6.57
N PRO A 157 -6.89 5.97 6.17
CA PRO A 157 -6.94 5.48 4.79
C PRO A 157 -8.41 5.27 4.37
N VAL A 158 -8.75 5.77 3.19
CA VAL A 158 -10.07 5.55 2.59
C VAL A 158 -9.90 4.52 1.50
N ASP A 159 -10.55 3.36 1.71
CA ASP A 159 -10.64 2.33 0.69
C ASP A 159 -11.39 2.88 -0.53
N GLY A 160 -10.63 3.17 -1.61
CA GLY A 160 -11.19 3.62 -2.88
C GLY A 160 -10.95 5.08 -3.27
N GLY A 161 -9.69 5.53 -3.38
CA GLY A 161 -9.43 6.63 -4.30
C GLY A 161 -7.99 7.09 -4.50
N GLY A 162 -7.22 6.36 -5.30
CA GLY A 162 -6.37 7.03 -6.28
C GLY A 162 -7.01 6.79 -7.65
N SER A 163 -7.29 7.75 -8.51
CA SER A 163 -7.05 9.20 -8.52
C SER A 163 -8.04 9.80 -9.54
N ASP A 164 -8.51 11.03 -9.32
CA ASP A 164 -8.94 11.88 -10.43
C ASP A 164 -7.75 12.80 -10.75
N GLY A 165 -7.22 12.67 -11.96
CA GLY A 165 -5.97 13.26 -12.41
C GLY A 165 -5.50 12.59 -13.68
N GLY A 166 -6.09 13.00 -14.80
CA GLY A 166 -6.18 12.27 -16.07
C GLY A 166 -4.87 11.85 -16.74
N GLY A 167 -4.94 10.68 -17.39
CA GLY A 167 -3.88 10.12 -18.22
C GLY A 167 -4.17 8.69 -18.68
N SER A 168 -5.17 8.51 -19.55
CA SER A 168 -5.39 7.35 -20.43
C SER A 168 -5.68 5.95 -19.81
N GLY A 169 -6.98 5.67 -19.61
CA GLY A 169 -7.58 4.39 -20.04
C GLY A 169 -7.40 3.14 -19.17
N GLY A 170 -8.00 3.13 -17.98
CA GLY A 170 -8.27 1.90 -17.22
C GLY A 170 -9.66 1.96 -16.60
N SER A 171 -10.59 1.11 -17.05
CA SER A 171 -11.94 1.01 -16.46
C SER A 171 -11.85 0.34 -15.09
N THR A 172 -12.63 0.81 -14.11
CA THR A 172 -12.77 0.14 -12.81
C THR A 172 -14.12 -0.57 -12.76
N THR A 173 -14.10 -1.89 -12.61
CA THR A 173 -15.32 -2.70 -12.45
C THR A 173 -15.51 -3.03 -10.97
N THR A 174 -16.69 -2.76 -10.43
CA THR A 174 -17.09 -3.23 -9.10
C THR A 174 -17.69 -4.63 -9.20
N GLY A 175 -17.24 -5.56 -8.36
CA GLY A 175 -17.71 -6.95 -8.35
C GLY A 175 -18.89 -7.19 -7.40
N ASP A 176 -19.90 -7.94 -7.86
CA ASP A 176 -21.08 -8.29 -7.05
C ASP A 176 -20.85 -9.51 -6.12
N GLY A 177 -19.80 -10.31 -6.36
CA GLY A 177 -19.54 -11.57 -5.65
C GLY A 177 -20.44 -12.73 -6.10
N GLY A 178 -20.38 -13.84 -5.36
CA GLY A 178 -21.19 -15.04 -5.57
C GLY A 178 -20.45 -16.17 -6.30
N VAL A 179 -21.23 -17.09 -6.89
CA VAL A 179 -20.69 -18.25 -7.61
C VAL A 179 -20.18 -17.83 -8.99
N VAL A 180 -18.90 -18.08 -9.23
CA VAL A 180 -18.20 -17.79 -10.47
C VAL A 180 -18.27 -19.01 -11.38
N SER A 181 -19.12 -18.93 -12.40
CA SER A 181 -19.35 -20.03 -13.36
C SER A 181 -18.46 -19.97 -14.60
N ALA A 182 -17.71 -18.87 -14.78
CA ALA A 182 -16.64 -18.73 -15.76
C ALA A 182 -15.57 -17.78 -15.19
N THR A 183 -14.30 -17.99 -15.56
CA THR A 183 -13.18 -17.12 -15.14
C THR A 183 -13.49 -15.65 -15.39
N ILE A 184 -13.32 -14.83 -14.36
CA ILE A 184 -13.43 -13.37 -14.44
C ILE A 184 -12.13 -12.84 -15.02
N VAL A 185 -12.20 -12.19 -16.17
CA VAL A 185 -11.04 -11.57 -16.83
C VAL A 185 -10.98 -10.09 -16.46
N VAL A 186 -9.91 -9.68 -15.78
CA VAL A 186 -9.57 -8.28 -15.57
C VAL A 186 -8.61 -7.90 -16.68
N ARG A 187 -9.08 -7.06 -17.61
CA ARG A 187 -8.34 -6.81 -18.85
C ARG A 187 -7.12 -5.92 -18.61
N LYS A 188 -6.28 -5.84 -19.64
CA LYS A 188 -5.06 -5.04 -19.63
C LYS A 188 -5.31 -3.63 -19.08
N GLY A 189 -4.61 -3.26 -18.01
CA GLY A 189 -4.71 -1.94 -17.35
C GLY A 189 -6.00 -1.67 -16.56
N GLU A 190 -6.96 -2.59 -16.54
CA GLU A 190 -8.21 -2.42 -15.79
C GLU A 190 -8.02 -2.71 -14.30
N THR A 191 -8.90 -2.13 -13.48
CA THR A 191 -9.01 -2.46 -12.07
C THR A 191 -10.32 -3.20 -11.81
N PHE A 192 -10.26 -4.30 -11.10
CA PHE A 192 -11.43 -4.94 -10.52
C PHE A 192 -11.40 -4.76 -9.01
N ASP A 193 -12.41 -4.07 -8.48
CA ASP A 193 -12.62 -3.88 -7.06
C ASP A 193 -13.77 -4.77 -6.60
N GLY A 194 -13.43 -5.82 -5.85
CA GLY A 194 -14.40 -6.73 -5.29
C GLY A 194 -15.21 -6.13 -4.14
N GLY A 195 -14.86 -4.96 -3.59
CA GLY A 195 -15.60 -4.33 -2.50
C GLY A 195 -15.75 -5.20 -1.24
N GLY A 196 -14.80 -6.11 -1.00
CA GLY A 196 -14.82 -7.10 0.07
C GLY A 196 -15.77 -8.28 -0.18
N LYS A 197 -16.30 -8.42 -1.40
CA LYS A 197 -17.23 -9.49 -1.76
C LYS A 197 -16.51 -10.83 -1.91
N ARG A 198 -17.27 -11.88 -1.65
CA ARG A 198 -16.82 -13.28 -1.75
C ARG A 198 -17.15 -13.85 -3.12
N PHE A 199 -16.16 -14.52 -3.73
CA PHE A 199 -16.22 -15.19 -5.02
C PHE A 199 -15.89 -16.66 -4.81
N ILE A 200 -16.77 -17.54 -5.28
CA ILE A 200 -16.65 -19.00 -5.06
C ILE A 200 -16.68 -19.66 -6.43
N ALA A 201 -15.73 -20.54 -6.73
CA ALA A 201 -15.71 -21.23 -8.02
C ALA A 201 -16.92 -22.17 -8.14
N ASP A 202 -17.55 -22.21 -9.32
CA ASP A 202 -18.45 -23.30 -9.67
C ASP A 202 -17.61 -24.57 -9.87
N LYS A 203 -17.78 -25.54 -8.96
CA LYS A 203 -16.98 -26.77 -8.90
C LYS A 203 -16.96 -27.57 -10.21
N ASP A 204 -18.07 -27.52 -10.96
CA ASP A 204 -18.24 -28.34 -12.16
C ASP A 204 -17.71 -27.64 -13.42
N LYS A 205 -17.48 -26.33 -13.36
CA LYS A 205 -17.06 -25.50 -14.51
C LYS A 205 -15.62 -24.99 -14.43
N LEU A 206 -15.16 -24.69 -13.22
CA LEU A 206 -13.82 -24.16 -12.96
C LEU A 206 -12.96 -25.20 -12.24
N GLY A 207 -13.48 -25.80 -11.18
CA GLY A 207 -12.73 -26.77 -10.39
C GLY A 207 -13.17 -26.82 -8.93
N ASP A 208 -12.90 -27.94 -8.29
CA ASP A 208 -13.30 -28.24 -6.91
C ASP A 208 -12.25 -27.84 -5.86
N GLY A 209 -11.09 -27.31 -6.28
CA GLY A 209 -9.99 -26.93 -5.41
C GLY A 209 -9.11 -28.09 -4.96
N SER A 210 -9.28 -29.30 -5.52
CA SER A 210 -8.37 -30.42 -5.26
C SER A 210 -7.01 -30.22 -5.94
N GLN A 211 -6.06 -31.14 -5.73
CA GLN A 211 -4.78 -31.18 -6.48
C GLN A 211 -4.91 -31.73 -7.91
N LYS A 212 -6.13 -31.78 -8.45
CA LYS A 212 -6.35 -32.19 -9.84
C LYS A 212 -5.85 -31.10 -10.78
N GLU A 213 -4.90 -31.46 -11.63
CA GLU A 213 -4.37 -30.62 -12.70
C GLU A 213 -5.46 -30.15 -13.69
N GLY A 214 -5.28 -28.94 -14.23
CA GLY A 214 -6.11 -28.39 -15.30
C GLY A 214 -7.42 -27.73 -14.87
N GLN A 215 -7.57 -27.41 -13.59
CA GLN A 215 -8.62 -26.51 -13.12
C GLN A 215 -8.44 -25.10 -13.71
N LYS A 216 -9.52 -24.32 -13.74
CA LYS A 216 -9.50 -22.95 -14.25
C LYS A 216 -9.38 -21.96 -13.09
N PRO A 217 -8.73 -20.81 -13.32
CA PRO A 217 -8.68 -19.77 -12.31
C PRO A 217 -10.05 -19.11 -12.14
N VAL A 218 -10.31 -18.61 -10.94
CA VAL A 218 -11.43 -17.71 -10.64
C VAL A 218 -11.20 -16.36 -11.32
N PHE A 219 -9.98 -15.83 -11.23
CA PHE A 219 -9.58 -14.57 -11.87
C PHE A 219 -8.40 -14.76 -12.82
N LYS A 220 -8.49 -14.15 -14.00
CA LYS A 220 -7.37 -13.95 -14.93
C LYS A 220 -7.04 -12.46 -14.97
N LEU A 221 -5.82 -12.10 -14.60
CA LEU A 221 -5.31 -10.73 -14.62
C LEU A 221 -4.36 -10.55 -15.81
N GLU A 222 -4.75 -9.72 -16.77
CA GLU A 222 -3.90 -9.35 -17.91
C GLU A 222 -2.88 -8.27 -17.52
N ASP A 223 -1.94 -7.97 -18.41
CA ASP A 223 -0.84 -7.05 -18.13
C ASP A 223 -1.33 -5.65 -17.72
N GLY A 224 -0.77 -5.08 -16.67
CA GLY A 224 -1.20 -3.84 -16.03
C GLY A 224 -2.49 -3.94 -15.19
N ALA A 225 -3.14 -5.11 -15.10
CA ALA A 225 -4.38 -5.25 -14.36
C ALA A 225 -4.18 -5.14 -12.84
N LYS A 226 -5.22 -4.66 -12.15
CA LYS A 226 -5.29 -4.59 -10.70
C LYS A 226 -6.51 -5.33 -10.17
N LEU A 227 -6.31 -6.13 -9.12
CA LEU A 227 -7.38 -6.79 -8.39
C LEU A 227 -7.33 -6.33 -6.94
N LYS A 228 -8.46 -5.91 -6.37
CA LYS A 228 -8.48 -5.52 -4.97
C LYS A 228 -9.76 -5.87 -4.23
N ASN A 229 -9.66 -6.03 -2.92
CA ASN A 229 -10.78 -6.28 -2.01
C ASN A 229 -11.64 -7.48 -2.41
N VAL A 230 -10.99 -8.62 -2.67
CA VAL A 230 -11.66 -9.86 -3.09
C VAL A 230 -11.44 -10.94 -2.04
N VAL A 231 -12.51 -11.65 -1.68
CA VAL A 231 -12.44 -12.88 -0.89
C VAL A 231 -12.69 -14.06 -1.82
N LEU A 232 -11.74 -14.97 -1.98
CA LEU A 232 -11.93 -16.27 -2.62
C LEU A 232 -12.37 -17.28 -1.56
N GLY A 233 -13.62 -17.75 -1.68
CA GLY A 233 -14.17 -18.80 -0.83
C GLY A 233 -14.03 -20.19 -1.47
N ALA A 234 -14.16 -21.23 -0.65
CA ALA A 234 -14.07 -22.62 -1.12
C ALA A 234 -15.31 -23.06 -1.94
N PRO A 235 -15.14 -23.78 -3.06
CA PRO A 235 -13.86 -24.10 -3.68
C PRO A 235 -13.25 -22.89 -4.41
N ALA A 236 -11.93 -22.74 -4.32
CA ALA A 236 -11.19 -21.67 -5.00
C ALA A 236 -10.58 -22.09 -6.35
N ALA A 237 -10.86 -23.32 -6.82
CA ALA A 237 -10.33 -23.89 -8.06
C ALA A 237 -8.81 -23.70 -8.22
N ASP A 238 -8.34 -23.16 -9.35
CA ASP A 238 -6.92 -22.78 -9.59
C ASP A 238 -6.71 -21.28 -9.34
N GLY A 239 -7.36 -20.75 -8.29
CA GLY A 239 -7.10 -19.43 -7.73
C GLY A 239 -7.10 -18.28 -8.74
N ILE A 240 -5.96 -17.57 -8.80
CA ILE A 240 -5.76 -16.40 -9.66
C ILE A 240 -4.59 -16.62 -10.61
N HIS A 241 -4.76 -16.34 -11.90
CA HIS A 241 -3.67 -16.37 -12.87
C HIS A 241 -3.25 -14.96 -13.29
N THR A 242 -1.95 -14.71 -13.36
CA THR A 242 -1.39 -13.41 -13.76
C THR A 242 -0.60 -13.51 -15.06
N TYR A 243 -0.75 -12.51 -15.93
CA TYR A 243 -0.16 -12.45 -17.26
C TYR A 243 0.52 -11.09 -17.46
N GLY A 244 1.78 -10.94 -17.05
CA GLY A 244 2.51 -9.68 -17.12
C GLY A 244 2.58 -8.93 -15.78
N ASN A 245 2.62 -7.60 -15.83
CA ASN A 245 2.71 -6.76 -14.63
C ASN A 245 1.34 -6.66 -13.96
N VAL A 246 1.19 -7.00 -12.68
CA VAL A 246 -0.11 -6.92 -12.02
C VAL A 246 0.02 -6.47 -10.57
N THR A 247 -1.08 -5.94 -10.02
CA THR A 247 -1.17 -5.58 -8.61
C THR A 247 -2.38 -6.25 -7.97
N LEU A 248 -2.17 -6.88 -6.82
CA LEU A 248 -3.20 -7.49 -5.99
C LEU A 248 -3.18 -6.82 -4.61
N GLU A 249 -4.32 -6.30 -4.18
CA GLU A 249 -4.44 -5.57 -2.91
C GLU A 249 -5.56 -6.16 -2.07
N ASN A 250 -5.27 -6.54 -0.82
CA ASN A 250 -6.29 -7.06 0.10
C ASN A 250 -7.10 -8.23 -0.49
N ILE A 251 -6.40 -9.30 -0.87
CA ILE A 251 -7.02 -10.52 -1.38
C ILE A 251 -6.97 -11.60 -0.31
N VAL A 252 -8.11 -12.21 -0.02
CA VAL A 252 -8.25 -13.24 1.01
C VAL A 252 -8.63 -14.57 0.37
N TRP A 253 -7.80 -15.59 0.51
CA TRP A 253 -8.15 -16.98 0.19
C TRP A 253 -8.54 -17.69 1.49
N GLU A 254 -9.84 -17.95 1.65
CA GLU A 254 -10.36 -18.64 2.86
C GLU A 254 -9.95 -20.11 2.89
N ASP A 255 -9.77 -20.72 1.72
CA ASP A 255 -9.28 -22.08 1.51
C ASP A 255 -8.58 -22.10 0.15
N ILE A 256 -7.30 -22.46 0.12
CA ILE A 256 -6.54 -22.51 -1.13
C ILE A 256 -7.01 -23.73 -1.92
N GLY A 257 -7.22 -23.56 -3.23
CA GLY A 257 -7.55 -24.66 -4.12
C GLY A 257 -6.31 -25.46 -4.53
N GLU A 258 -6.09 -25.58 -5.84
CA GLU A 258 -4.86 -26.21 -6.35
C GLU A 258 -3.63 -25.37 -5.97
N ASP A 259 -3.64 -24.11 -6.42
CA ASP A 259 -2.74 -23.02 -6.02
C ASP A 259 -3.58 -21.76 -5.67
N ALA A 260 -3.04 -20.84 -4.86
CA ALA A 260 -3.73 -19.57 -4.58
C ALA A 260 -3.57 -18.57 -5.73
N LEU A 261 -2.33 -18.44 -6.23
CA LEU A 261 -2.01 -17.64 -7.42
C LEU A 261 -0.87 -18.26 -8.23
N THR A 262 -1.03 -18.21 -9.54
CA THR A 262 -0.08 -18.74 -10.52
C THR A 262 0.35 -17.66 -11.51
N VAL A 263 1.66 -17.38 -11.57
CA VAL A 263 2.25 -16.47 -12.57
C VAL A 263 2.43 -17.22 -13.89
N LYS A 264 1.67 -16.86 -14.92
CA LYS A 264 1.63 -17.58 -16.20
C LYS A 264 2.55 -16.96 -17.26
N GLU A 265 2.74 -15.65 -17.25
CA GLU A 265 3.63 -14.93 -18.16
C GLU A 265 4.57 -13.99 -17.39
N SER A 266 5.70 -13.66 -18.00
CA SER A 266 6.74 -12.86 -17.37
C SER A 266 6.29 -11.44 -17.04
N GLY A 267 6.62 -10.98 -15.84
CA GLY A 267 6.29 -9.62 -15.40
C GLY A 267 6.58 -9.38 -13.91
N THR A 268 6.12 -8.24 -13.42
CA THR A 268 6.17 -7.91 -11.99
C THR A 268 4.82 -8.19 -11.35
N VAL A 269 4.78 -9.10 -10.38
CA VAL A 269 3.59 -9.37 -9.57
C VAL A 269 3.77 -8.74 -8.21
N VAL A 270 2.87 -7.82 -7.84
CA VAL A 270 2.86 -7.16 -6.54
C VAL A 270 1.61 -7.58 -5.77
N ILE A 271 1.80 -8.13 -4.58
CA ILE A 271 0.75 -8.51 -3.64
C ILE A 271 0.95 -7.67 -2.37
N ASN A 272 -0.08 -6.92 -1.96
CA ASN A 272 -0.04 -6.13 -0.74
C ASN A 272 -1.29 -6.35 0.11
N GLY A 273 -1.11 -6.79 1.35
CA GLY A 273 -2.21 -7.11 2.24
C GLY A 273 -2.93 -8.41 1.87
N GLY A 274 -3.86 -8.82 2.72
CA GLY A 274 -4.64 -10.03 2.52
C GLY A 274 -4.07 -11.26 3.22
N SER A 275 -4.65 -12.41 2.92
CA SER A 275 -4.24 -13.67 3.56
C SER A 275 -4.59 -14.89 2.72
N ALA A 276 -3.88 -15.99 2.92
CA ALA A 276 -4.23 -17.28 2.35
C ALA A 276 -3.99 -18.39 3.36
N LYS A 277 -4.90 -19.37 3.42
CA LYS A 277 -4.77 -20.51 4.33
C LYS A 277 -5.22 -21.82 3.71
N ASN A 278 -4.73 -22.92 4.27
CA ASN A 278 -5.12 -24.29 3.93
C ASN A 278 -4.79 -24.70 2.49
N GLY A 279 -3.52 -24.61 2.10
CA GLY A 279 -3.04 -25.16 0.82
C GLY A 279 -2.57 -26.61 0.98
N GLU A 280 -2.88 -27.48 0.03
CA GLU A 280 -2.31 -28.83 0.07
C GLU A 280 -0.82 -28.82 -0.27
N ASP A 281 -0.42 -28.06 -1.31
CA ASP A 281 0.96 -27.89 -1.76
C ASP A 281 1.44 -26.44 -1.78
N LYS A 282 1.02 -25.58 -2.72
CA LYS A 282 1.64 -24.26 -2.91
C LYS A 282 0.64 -23.13 -2.67
N VAL A 283 1.09 -22.05 -2.03
CA VAL A 283 0.33 -20.79 -2.02
C VAL A 283 0.55 -20.07 -3.36
N PHE A 284 1.80 -19.80 -3.70
CA PHE A 284 2.16 -19.08 -4.94
C PHE A 284 3.06 -19.91 -5.85
N GLN A 285 2.61 -20.09 -7.10
CA GLN A 285 3.34 -20.77 -8.17
C GLN A 285 3.86 -19.76 -9.20
N ILE A 286 5.14 -19.87 -9.57
CA ILE A 286 5.78 -18.97 -10.55
C ILE A 286 6.25 -19.77 -11.77
N ASN A 287 5.49 -19.70 -12.88
CA ASN A 287 5.78 -20.44 -14.11
C ASN A 287 6.57 -19.64 -15.16
N ALA A 288 6.84 -18.35 -14.92
CA ALA A 288 7.57 -17.48 -15.84
C ALA A 288 8.54 -16.56 -15.10
N ALA A 289 9.55 -16.04 -15.82
CA ALA A 289 10.56 -15.14 -15.25
C ALA A 289 9.87 -13.88 -14.69
N SER A 290 10.10 -13.56 -13.42
CA SER A 290 9.28 -12.56 -12.73
C SER A 290 10.05 -11.83 -11.63
N THR A 291 9.61 -10.61 -11.33
CA THR A 291 9.81 -10.02 -10.01
C THR A 291 8.54 -10.25 -9.21
N PHE A 292 8.63 -10.97 -8.09
CA PHE A 292 7.48 -11.33 -7.26
C PHE A 292 7.62 -10.65 -5.90
N ARG A 293 6.72 -9.72 -5.59
CA ARG A 293 6.73 -8.95 -4.35
C ARG A 293 5.47 -9.27 -3.56
N VAL A 294 5.63 -9.68 -2.32
CA VAL A 294 4.53 -9.89 -1.39
C VAL A 294 4.81 -9.16 -0.09
N SER A 295 3.85 -8.35 0.35
CA SER A 295 3.96 -7.59 1.59
C SER A 295 2.69 -7.54 2.41
N ASN A 296 2.81 -7.34 3.72
CA ASN A 296 1.68 -7.24 4.65
C ASN A 296 0.72 -8.44 4.59
N PHE A 297 1.24 -9.62 4.26
CA PHE A 297 0.45 -10.80 3.93
C PHE A 297 0.53 -11.84 5.03
N LYS A 298 -0.60 -12.48 5.34
CA LYS A 298 -0.63 -13.64 6.25
C LYS A 298 -0.83 -14.95 5.48
N ALA A 299 0.09 -15.90 5.65
CA ALA A 299 -0.03 -17.24 5.09
C ALA A 299 0.02 -18.28 6.21
N GLU A 300 -0.92 -19.22 6.21
CA GLU A 300 -0.98 -20.28 7.22
C GLU A 300 -1.32 -21.64 6.60
N ASN A 301 -0.61 -22.69 7.02
CA ASN A 301 -0.95 -24.08 6.70
C ASN A 301 -0.94 -24.38 5.18
N ALA A 302 0.26 -24.51 4.61
CA ALA A 302 0.46 -24.97 3.23
C ALA A 302 1.72 -25.83 3.09
N GLY A 303 2.00 -26.39 1.91
CA GLY A 303 3.26 -27.08 1.65
C GLY A 303 4.43 -26.10 1.52
N LYS A 304 4.30 -25.10 0.65
CA LYS A 304 5.28 -24.05 0.39
C LYS A 304 4.57 -22.71 0.23
N PHE A 305 5.20 -21.63 0.69
CA PHE A 305 4.67 -20.30 0.44
C PHE A 305 4.88 -19.86 -1.02
N ILE A 306 6.09 -19.99 -1.57
CA ILE A 306 6.40 -19.65 -2.97
C ILE A 306 7.19 -20.78 -3.62
N ARG A 307 6.78 -21.21 -4.82
CA ARG A 307 7.50 -22.17 -5.65
C ARG A 307 7.71 -21.60 -7.05
N GLN A 308 8.98 -21.45 -7.45
CA GLN A 308 9.31 -21.36 -8.86
C GLN A 308 9.08 -22.73 -9.52
N ASN A 309 8.55 -22.77 -10.74
CA ASN A 309 8.27 -24.03 -11.44
C ASN A 309 9.48 -24.98 -11.47
N GLY A 310 9.23 -26.25 -11.16
CA GLY A 310 10.28 -27.23 -10.92
C GLY A 310 11.13 -27.52 -12.15
N GLY A 311 12.44 -27.63 -11.96
CA GLY A 311 13.41 -27.89 -13.03
C GLY A 311 13.65 -26.71 -13.97
N THR A 312 12.98 -25.57 -13.79
CA THR A 312 13.20 -24.38 -14.61
C THR A 312 14.38 -23.56 -14.10
N THR A 313 15.07 -22.89 -15.03
CA THR A 313 16.30 -22.13 -14.74
C THR A 313 16.17 -20.63 -15.04
N PHE A 314 14.97 -20.16 -15.40
CA PHE A 314 14.73 -18.73 -15.55
C PHE A 314 14.89 -18.01 -14.22
N LYS A 315 15.14 -16.70 -14.29
CA LYS A 315 15.36 -15.86 -13.12
C LYS A 315 14.03 -15.44 -12.49
N VAL A 316 13.93 -15.58 -11.18
CA VAL A 316 12.88 -14.99 -10.35
C VAL A 316 13.52 -14.18 -9.23
N ASP A 317 13.11 -12.92 -9.08
CA ASP A 317 13.49 -12.12 -7.92
C ASP A 317 12.30 -12.03 -6.96
N VAL A 318 12.43 -12.68 -5.80
CA VAL A 318 11.38 -12.73 -4.77
C VAL A 318 11.67 -11.69 -3.69
N VAL A 319 10.66 -10.92 -3.32
CA VAL A 319 10.69 -10.00 -2.18
C VAL A 319 9.51 -10.29 -1.26
N ILE A 320 9.80 -10.57 0.00
CA ILE A 320 8.84 -10.86 1.07
C ILE A 320 9.07 -9.82 2.16
N ASP A 321 8.06 -9.03 2.49
CA ASP A 321 8.21 -7.96 3.48
C ASP A 321 7.01 -7.86 4.42
N ARG A 322 7.23 -7.77 5.73
CA ARG A 322 6.15 -7.63 6.73
C ARG A 322 5.07 -8.70 6.62
N CYS A 323 5.48 -9.94 6.36
CA CYS A 323 4.58 -11.08 6.32
C CYS A 323 4.49 -11.79 7.67
N ASP A 324 3.43 -12.57 7.82
CA ASP A 324 3.24 -13.56 8.88
C ASP A 324 3.05 -14.92 8.20
N ILE A 325 4.07 -15.79 8.25
CA ILE A 325 4.14 -17.02 7.47
C ILE A 325 4.30 -18.20 8.42
N SER A 326 3.27 -19.03 8.57
CA SER A 326 3.31 -20.15 9.52
C SER A 326 2.86 -21.48 8.93
N LYS A 327 3.38 -22.56 9.50
CA LYS A 327 2.95 -23.94 9.19
C LYS A 327 3.16 -24.29 7.72
N MET A 328 4.35 -24.02 7.20
CA MET A 328 4.74 -24.45 5.85
C MET A 328 5.41 -25.82 5.95
N LYS A 329 4.81 -26.87 5.39
CA LYS A 329 5.32 -28.26 5.51
C LYS A 329 6.73 -28.43 4.93
N GLU A 330 7.13 -27.59 3.98
CA GLU A 330 8.43 -27.67 3.32
C GLU A 330 9.27 -26.40 3.44
N SER A 331 8.84 -25.27 2.87
CA SER A 331 9.68 -24.06 2.81
C SER A 331 8.90 -22.76 2.58
N ILE A 332 9.56 -21.61 2.79
CA ILE A 332 9.02 -20.30 2.40
C ILE A 332 9.22 -20.06 0.90
N PHE A 333 10.43 -20.27 0.38
CA PHE A 333 10.68 -20.17 -1.07
C PHE A 333 11.53 -21.32 -1.56
N ARG A 334 11.12 -21.92 -2.69
CA ARG A 334 11.87 -22.98 -3.37
C ARG A 334 12.08 -22.68 -4.85
N THR A 335 13.32 -22.87 -5.29
CA THR A 335 13.72 -22.79 -6.70
C THR A 335 14.74 -23.87 -7.06
N ASP A 336 14.84 -24.19 -8.36
CA ASP A 336 15.93 -25.00 -8.91
C ASP A 336 16.87 -24.15 -9.81
N SER A 337 16.62 -22.83 -9.89
CA SER A 337 17.39 -21.89 -10.70
C SER A 337 18.53 -21.28 -9.89
N SER A 338 19.75 -21.36 -10.42
CA SER A 338 20.93 -20.73 -9.82
C SER A 338 20.94 -19.20 -9.92
N SER A 339 20.03 -18.62 -10.72
CA SER A 339 19.97 -17.17 -10.97
C SER A 339 18.91 -16.43 -10.14
N SER A 340 17.99 -17.19 -9.54
CA SER A 340 16.89 -16.64 -8.73
C SER A 340 17.37 -16.16 -7.36
N SER A 341 16.66 -15.18 -6.81
CA SER A 341 17.01 -14.50 -5.58
C SER A 341 15.83 -14.36 -4.64
N VAL A 342 16.10 -14.21 -3.34
CA VAL A 342 15.08 -13.90 -2.33
C VAL A 342 15.58 -12.83 -1.37
N THR A 343 14.73 -11.83 -1.13
CA THR A 343 14.86 -10.86 -0.05
C THR A 343 13.69 -11.04 0.90
N MET A 344 13.95 -11.31 2.18
CA MET A 344 12.91 -11.44 3.21
C MET A 344 13.18 -10.48 4.37
N THR A 345 12.28 -9.54 4.61
CA THR A 345 12.45 -8.49 5.62
C THR A 345 11.24 -8.35 6.53
N ASN A 346 11.46 -7.93 7.77
CA ASN A 346 10.41 -7.59 8.75
C ASN A 346 9.33 -8.68 8.92
N THR A 347 9.66 -9.93 8.62
CA THR A 347 8.69 -11.01 8.47
C THR A 347 8.75 -11.93 9.68
N ARG A 348 7.58 -12.25 10.24
CA ARG A 348 7.45 -13.25 11.29
C ARG A 348 7.18 -14.61 10.66
N TYR A 349 7.80 -15.66 11.18
CA TYR A 349 7.55 -17.01 10.69
C TYR A 349 7.57 -18.06 11.80
N SER A 350 6.83 -19.16 11.62
CA SER A 350 6.84 -20.28 12.55
C SER A 350 6.54 -21.60 11.84
N ASP A 351 6.96 -22.73 12.42
CA ASP A 351 6.63 -24.07 11.92
C ASP A 351 6.97 -24.27 10.42
N ILE A 352 8.17 -23.87 10.01
CA ILE A 352 8.66 -24.08 8.64
C ILE A 352 9.44 -25.40 8.59
N GLY A 353 8.98 -26.33 7.76
CA GLY A 353 9.39 -27.73 7.78
C GLY A 353 10.88 -27.98 7.53
N LYS A 354 11.33 -27.94 6.27
CA LYS A 354 12.69 -28.34 5.90
C LYS A 354 13.68 -27.19 6.05
N GLU A 355 13.45 -26.10 5.32
CA GLU A 355 14.33 -24.93 5.28
C GLU A 355 13.52 -23.69 4.90
N LEU A 356 13.96 -22.50 5.32
CA LEU A 356 13.31 -21.25 4.88
C LEU A 356 13.39 -21.08 3.35
N PHE A 357 14.58 -21.29 2.79
CA PHE A 357 14.86 -21.10 1.37
C PHE A 357 15.56 -22.33 0.78
N MET A 358 14.90 -23.01 -0.15
CA MET A 358 15.42 -24.23 -0.78
C MET A 358 15.92 -23.96 -2.19
N GLY A 359 17.17 -24.35 -2.48
CA GLY A 359 17.78 -24.25 -3.80
C GLY A 359 18.22 -22.83 -4.20
N VAL A 360 18.08 -21.85 -3.31
CA VAL A 360 18.62 -20.50 -3.50
C VAL A 360 20.09 -20.47 -3.06
N SER A 361 20.97 -19.94 -3.91
CA SER A 361 22.38 -19.75 -3.51
C SER A 361 22.49 -18.74 -2.38
N SER A 362 23.39 -18.98 -1.40
CA SER A 362 23.55 -18.11 -0.24
C SER A 362 23.85 -16.64 -0.59
N SER A 363 24.58 -16.38 -1.67
CA SER A 363 24.86 -15.03 -2.19
C SER A 363 23.65 -14.32 -2.82
N LYS A 364 22.51 -15.02 -2.95
CA LYS A 364 21.25 -14.54 -3.50
C LYS A 364 20.13 -14.51 -2.45
N ILE A 365 20.47 -14.74 -1.19
CA ILE A 365 19.59 -14.61 -0.04
C ILE A 365 19.95 -13.31 0.69
N SER A 366 18.96 -12.46 0.88
CA SER A 366 19.07 -11.26 1.72
C SER A 366 17.99 -11.29 2.79
N THR A 367 18.35 -11.17 4.06
CA THR A 367 17.39 -11.18 5.17
C THR A 367 17.70 -10.12 6.21
N SER A 368 16.67 -9.51 6.79
CA SER A 368 16.82 -8.58 7.92
C SER A 368 15.53 -8.47 8.74
N ASN A 369 15.65 -8.22 10.05
CA ASN A 369 14.53 -7.96 10.96
C ASN A 369 13.41 -9.04 10.94
N ASN A 370 13.73 -10.28 10.61
CA ASN A 370 12.76 -11.37 10.67
C ASN A 370 12.71 -11.96 12.08
N THR A 371 11.56 -12.50 12.46
CA THR A 371 11.35 -13.08 13.80
C THR A 371 10.71 -14.45 13.69
N GLU A 372 11.44 -15.48 14.09
CA GLU A 372 10.86 -16.79 14.35
C GLU A 372 10.05 -16.74 15.65
N TYR A 373 8.88 -17.37 15.70
CA TYR A 373 8.02 -17.36 16.89
C TYR A 373 7.37 -18.71 17.21
#